data_AF-A0A0P9FC05-F1
#
_entry.id   AF-A0A0P9FC05-F1
#
_cell.length_a   1.000
_cell.length_b   1.000
_cell.length_c   1.000
_cell.angle_alpha   90.00
_cell.angle_beta   90.00
_cell.angle_gamma   90.00
#
_symmetry.space_group_name_H-M   'P 1'
#
loop_
_entity.id
_entity.type
_entity.pdbx_description
1 polymer ?
#
loop_
_entity_poly.entity_id
_entity_poly.type
_entity_poly.pdbx_seq_one_letter_code
_entity_poly.pdbx_strand_id
1 'polypeptide(L)'
;MGQAESQPQSGHGHAPASTGNSSTLAFHVLRVAENSPAAEVGIEPFFDFIVGAAGRQLGDDLDLLTDVLEVNEGGEVALQIYSTKRKEVRGSVDGEPSLLGLSLRLCNPHHALDQVWHVLEILEGSPAQSAGLVPYGDWIVGYAGGVLRGEGDFYDVVEAHVDKPLRLFVYNSDYDVTREAILVPNRSWGGEGLLGCGVGYGLLHRIPKP
;
A
#
# COMPACT_ATOMS: atom_id res chain seq x y z
N MET A 1 24.54 -69.29 -14.44
CA MET A 1 25.62 -68.84 -13.54
C MET A 1 26.47 -67.86 -14.33
N GLY A 2 26.96 -66.78 -13.70
CA GLY A 2 27.41 -65.55 -14.39
C GLY A 2 26.21 -64.67 -14.79
N GLN A 3 26.07 -63.37 -14.48
CA GLN A 3 26.99 -62.21 -14.35
C GLN A 3 27.52 -61.76 -15.73
N ALA A 4 27.13 -60.59 -16.27
CA ALA A 4 27.42 -59.17 -15.90
C ALA A 4 28.68 -58.65 -16.63
N GLU A 5 28.89 -57.35 -16.91
CA GLU A 5 28.09 -56.14 -16.57
C GLU A 5 27.25 -55.63 -17.78
N SER A 6 27.08 -54.36 -18.23
CA SER A 6 27.63 -53.01 -17.92
C SER A 6 26.62 -51.88 -18.33
N GLN A 7 27.09 -50.64 -18.60
CA GLN A 7 26.28 -49.45 -18.96
C GLN A 7 26.89 -48.70 -20.18
N PRO A 8 26.22 -47.67 -20.73
CA PRO A 8 26.46 -46.32 -20.20
C PRO A 8 25.18 -45.48 -19.94
N GLN A 9 25.32 -44.44 -19.14
CA GLN A 9 24.26 -43.49 -18.77
C GLN A 9 24.08 -42.38 -19.83
N SER A 10 22.87 -41.79 -19.89
CA SER A 10 22.64 -40.48 -20.48
C SER A 10 21.70 -39.65 -19.58
N GLY A 11 22.04 -38.38 -19.37
CA GLY A 11 21.52 -37.60 -18.25
C GLY A 11 20.10 -37.05 -18.44
N HIS A 12 19.30 -37.05 -17.37
CA HIS A 12 18.05 -36.30 -17.30
C HIS A 12 18.35 -34.82 -16.99
N GLY A 13 18.44 -34.00 -18.02
CA GLY A 13 18.48 -32.55 -17.85
C GLY A 13 17.19 -32.06 -17.19
N HIS A 14 17.28 -31.50 -15.98
CA HIS A 14 16.18 -30.76 -15.40
C HIS A 14 15.94 -29.50 -16.24
N ALA A 15 14.80 -29.44 -16.93
CA ALA A 15 14.30 -28.17 -17.44
C ALA A 15 14.05 -27.24 -16.24
N PRO A 16 14.39 -25.95 -16.31
CA PRO A 16 14.01 -25.01 -15.26
C PRO A 16 12.48 -25.00 -15.15
N ALA A 17 11.99 -25.02 -13.92
CA ALA A 17 10.55 -25.00 -13.66
C ALA A 17 9.91 -23.78 -14.34
N SER A 18 8.78 -23.99 -15.00
CA SER A 18 8.04 -22.90 -15.63
C SER A 18 7.72 -21.83 -14.60
N THR A 19 8.14 -20.59 -14.86
CA THR A 19 7.68 -19.40 -14.13
C THR A 19 6.19 -19.20 -14.42
N GLY A 20 5.36 -19.94 -13.68
CA GLY A 20 3.92 -19.77 -13.70
C GLY A 20 3.57 -18.36 -13.29
N ASN A 21 2.62 -17.75 -14.00
CA ASN A 21 2.12 -16.42 -13.69
C ASN A 21 1.20 -16.47 -12.46
N SER A 22 1.80 -16.77 -11.30
CA SER A 22 1.15 -16.66 -10.01
C SER A 22 0.76 -15.20 -9.78
N SER A 23 -0.49 -14.96 -9.41
CA SER A 23 -0.94 -13.65 -8.98
C SER A 23 -0.27 -13.30 -7.66
N THR A 24 0.87 -12.59 -7.74
CA THR A 24 1.62 -12.05 -6.61
C THR A 24 0.84 -10.94 -5.91
N LEU A 25 -0.22 -11.34 -5.22
CA LEU A 25 -0.92 -10.50 -4.25
C LEU A 25 -0.07 -10.38 -2.98
N ALA A 26 -0.20 -9.25 -2.29
CA ALA A 26 0.44 -8.96 -1.02
C ALA A 26 -0.38 -7.92 -0.24
N PHE A 27 -0.14 -7.82 1.07
CA PHE A 27 -0.85 -6.89 1.94
C PHE A 27 -0.16 -5.53 1.93
N HIS A 28 -0.64 -4.66 1.04
CA HIS A 28 -0.19 -3.28 0.89
C HIS A 28 -0.55 -2.46 2.13
N VAL A 29 0.44 -1.78 2.71
CA VAL A 29 0.22 -0.91 3.87
C VAL A 29 -0.38 0.41 3.41
N LEU A 30 -1.60 0.73 3.83
CA LEU A 30 -2.25 2.03 3.56
C LEU A 30 -1.99 3.05 4.66
N ARG A 31 -1.93 2.58 5.91
CA ARG A 31 -1.70 3.39 7.11
C ARG A 31 -0.81 2.62 8.08
N VAL A 32 0.05 3.38 8.77
CA VAL A 32 0.68 3.04 10.05
C VAL A 32 0.13 4.02 11.09
N ALA A 33 -0.14 3.57 12.31
CA ALA A 33 -0.60 4.44 13.39
C ALA A 33 0.60 5.05 14.15
N GLU A 34 0.44 6.27 14.65
CA GLU A 34 1.47 6.92 15.45
C GLU A 34 1.72 6.14 16.74
N ASN A 35 2.99 5.90 17.08
CA ASN A 35 3.40 5.14 18.27
C ASN A 35 2.87 3.69 18.31
N SER A 36 2.69 3.04 17.16
CA SER A 36 2.41 1.60 17.08
C SER A 36 3.68 0.79 16.76
N PRO A 37 3.70 -0.54 17.01
CA PRO A 37 4.87 -1.38 16.73
C PRO A 37 5.34 -1.29 15.26
N ALA A 38 4.42 -1.10 14.31
CA ALA A 38 4.78 -0.88 12.90
C ALA A 38 5.49 0.46 12.63
N ALA A 39 5.23 1.51 13.44
CA ALA A 39 5.96 2.76 13.34
C ALA A 39 7.38 2.63 13.91
N GLU A 40 7.54 1.91 15.01
CA GLU A 40 8.82 1.67 15.67
C GLU A 40 9.79 0.87 14.79
N VAL A 41 9.30 -0.18 14.11
CA VAL A 41 10.07 -0.96 13.12
C VAL A 41 10.10 -0.32 11.71
N GLY A 42 9.67 0.95 11.61
CA GLY A 42 9.80 1.79 10.41
C GLY A 42 9.08 1.25 9.18
N ILE A 43 7.86 0.72 9.30
CA ILE A 43 7.01 0.38 8.15
C ILE A 43 6.54 1.67 7.47
N GLU A 44 6.68 1.73 6.14
CA GLU A 44 6.35 2.93 5.36
C GLU A 44 4.97 2.82 4.69
N PRO A 45 3.98 3.67 5.09
CA PRO A 45 2.68 3.68 4.43
C PRO A 45 2.80 3.96 2.93
N PHE A 46 2.00 3.25 2.14
CA PHE A 46 1.96 3.19 0.69
C PHE A 46 3.15 2.53 -0.02
N PHE A 47 4.35 2.46 0.57
CA PHE A 47 5.52 1.88 -0.10
C PHE A 47 5.88 0.47 0.33
N ASP A 48 5.49 0.08 1.55
CA ASP A 48 5.75 -1.25 2.09
C ASP A 48 4.55 -2.21 1.93
N PHE A 49 4.87 -3.49 1.76
CA PHE A 49 3.93 -4.59 1.56
C PHE A 49 4.32 -5.76 2.47
N ILE A 50 3.39 -6.27 3.29
CA ILE A 50 3.62 -7.54 3.98
C ILE A 50 3.49 -8.67 2.96
N VAL A 51 4.58 -9.40 2.73
CA VAL A 51 4.66 -10.56 1.82
C VAL A 51 4.79 -11.88 2.57
N GLY A 52 5.21 -11.83 3.84
CA GLY A 52 5.38 -13.01 4.70
C GLY A 52 5.18 -12.67 6.18
N ALA A 53 4.87 -13.68 6.99
CA ALA A 53 4.78 -13.58 8.45
C ALA A 53 5.15 -14.93 9.09
N ALA A 54 5.80 -14.92 10.26
CA ALA A 54 6.25 -16.11 10.99
C ALA A 54 7.04 -17.11 10.12
N GLY A 55 7.87 -16.60 9.21
CA GLY A 55 8.68 -17.40 8.26
C GLY A 55 7.90 -18.02 7.09
N ARG A 56 6.58 -17.82 7.00
CA ARG A 56 5.73 -18.24 5.86
C ARG A 56 5.56 -17.08 4.88
N GLN A 57 5.50 -17.38 3.58
CA GLN A 57 4.96 -16.46 2.58
C GLN A 57 3.43 -16.43 2.69
N LEU A 58 2.83 -15.25 2.51
CA LEU A 58 1.38 -15.04 2.63
C LEU A 58 0.67 -15.15 1.28
N GLY A 59 1.16 -14.43 0.25
CA GLY A 59 0.44 -14.30 -1.01
C GLY A 59 -0.93 -13.64 -0.83
N ASP A 60 -1.99 -14.37 -1.14
CA ASP A 60 -3.40 -13.99 -0.96
C ASP A 60 -4.07 -14.56 0.30
N ASP A 61 -3.34 -15.30 1.13
CA ASP A 61 -3.84 -15.96 2.33
C ASP A 61 -4.05 -14.95 3.49
N LEU A 62 -5.21 -14.29 3.48
CA LEU A 62 -5.65 -13.36 4.54
C LEU A 62 -5.98 -14.09 5.85
N ASP A 63 -6.49 -15.31 5.76
CA ASP A 63 -6.80 -16.13 6.93
C ASP A 63 -5.48 -16.46 7.66
N LEU A 64 -4.42 -16.85 6.93
CA LEU A 64 -3.08 -17.03 7.50
C LEU A 64 -2.49 -15.76 8.13
N LEU A 65 -2.65 -14.59 7.52
CA LEU A 65 -2.17 -13.35 8.14
C LEU A 65 -2.93 -13.09 9.45
N THR A 66 -4.24 -13.37 9.47
CA THR A 66 -5.08 -13.20 10.67
C THR A 66 -4.69 -14.20 11.75
N ASP A 67 -4.61 -15.50 11.43
CA ASP A 67 -4.12 -16.58 12.31
C ASP A 67 -2.78 -16.23 12.96
N VAL A 68 -1.81 -15.73 12.18
CA VAL A 68 -0.47 -15.38 12.69
C VAL A 68 -0.52 -14.15 13.61
N LEU A 69 -1.43 -13.20 13.40
CA LEU A 69 -1.60 -12.05 14.29
C LEU A 69 -2.38 -12.41 15.57
N GLU A 70 -3.35 -13.31 15.50
CA GLU A 70 -4.12 -13.78 16.66
C GLU A 70 -3.30 -14.72 17.56
N VAL A 71 -2.60 -15.71 16.98
CA VAL A 71 -1.76 -16.67 17.73
C VAL A 71 -0.59 -16.01 18.44
N ASN A 72 -0.18 -14.82 18.00
CA ASN A 72 0.88 -14.01 18.61
C ASN A 72 0.34 -12.70 19.22
N GLU A 73 -0.95 -12.63 19.56
CA GLU A 73 -1.45 -11.58 20.46
C GLU A 73 -0.70 -11.68 21.80
N GLY A 74 -0.18 -10.57 22.32
CA GLY A 74 0.72 -10.58 23.48
C GLY A 74 2.16 -11.03 23.19
N GLY A 75 2.55 -11.24 21.93
CA GLY A 75 3.93 -11.59 21.52
C GLY A 75 4.46 -10.85 20.29
N GLU A 76 5.69 -11.21 19.89
CA GLU A 76 6.41 -10.68 18.73
C GLU A 76 5.98 -11.38 17.42
N VAL A 77 5.95 -10.64 16.30
CA VAL A 77 5.67 -11.23 14.96
C VAL A 77 6.75 -10.83 13.96
N ALA A 78 7.55 -11.83 13.54
CA ALA A 78 8.51 -11.66 12.45
C ALA A 78 7.81 -11.54 11.09
N LEU A 79 7.61 -10.30 10.63
CA LEU A 79 7.06 -9.99 9.30
C LEU A 79 8.17 -9.95 8.24
N GLN A 80 7.82 -10.30 7.00
CA GLN A 80 8.63 -10.03 5.81
C GLN A 80 7.98 -8.89 5.03
N ILE A 81 8.69 -7.77 4.93
CA ILE A 81 8.22 -6.52 4.33
C ILE A 81 8.97 -6.29 3.01
N TYR A 82 8.24 -6.25 1.89
CA TYR A 82 8.78 -5.79 0.61
C TYR A 82 8.60 -4.28 0.50
N SER A 83 9.69 -3.54 0.29
CA SER A 83 9.68 -2.08 0.19
C SER A 83 9.88 -1.64 -1.26
N THR A 84 8.91 -0.92 -1.83
CA THR A 84 8.95 -0.52 -3.26
C THR A 84 9.95 0.59 -3.57
N LYS A 85 10.28 1.46 -2.59
CA LYS A 85 11.39 2.43 -2.72
C LYS A 85 12.73 1.71 -2.86
N ARG A 86 13.05 0.82 -1.90
CA ARG A 86 14.33 0.11 -1.80
C ARG A 86 14.46 -1.09 -2.74
N LYS A 87 13.33 -1.66 -3.18
CA LYS A 87 13.19 -2.86 -4.04
C LYS A 87 13.79 -4.12 -3.41
N GLU A 88 13.70 -4.21 -2.09
CA GLU A 88 14.21 -5.32 -1.28
C GLU A 88 13.12 -5.89 -0.35
N VAL A 89 13.36 -7.10 0.15
CA VAL A 89 12.56 -7.68 1.25
C VAL A 89 13.40 -7.64 2.52
N ARG A 90 12.88 -6.97 3.55
CA ARG A 90 13.47 -6.90 4.90
C ARG A 90 12.65 -7.70 5.90
N GLY A 91 13.31 -8.16 6.95
CA GLY A 91 12.60 -8.59 8.15
C GLY A 91 12.11 -7.37 8.94
N SER A 92 10.91 -7.44 9.50
CA SER A 92 10.60 -6.73 10.73
C SER A 92 11.20 -7.54 11.87
N VAL A 93 12.11 -6.93 12.63
CA VAL A 93 12.74 -7.52 13.80
C VAL A 93 12.38 -6.64 14.99
N ASP A 94 12.06 -7.28 16.11
CA ASP A 94 11.90 -6.70 17.45
C ASP A 94 10.87 -5.55 17.57
N GLY A 95 9.65 -5.87 18.02
CA GLY A 95 8.60 -4.90 18.29
C GLY A 95 7.60 -5.41 19.33
N GLU A 96 7.18 -4.54 20.25
CA GLU A 96 6.32 -4.89 21.40
C GLU A 96 4.90 -5.35 20.98
N PRO A 97 4.17 -6.06 21.86
CA PRO A 97 3.05 -6.90 21.44
C PRO A 97 1.79 -6.23 20.87
N SER A 98 1.27 -6.87 19.80
CA SER A 98 -0.12 -6.84 19.32
C SER A 98 -0.68 -5.51 18.81
N LEU A 99 -1.72 -5.59 17.96
CA LEU A 99 -2.27 -4.47 17.17
C LEU A 99 -1.18 -3.57 16.58
N LEU A 100 -0.50 -4.07 15.54
CA LEU A 100 0.57 -3.40 14.78
C LEU A 100 0.28 -1.94 14.36
N GLY A 101 -0.98 -1.48 14.40
CA GLY A 101 -1.41 -0.15 13.97
C GLY A 101 -1.56 -0.01 12.45
N LEU A 102 -1.57 -1.15 11.74
CA LEU A 102 -1.64 -1.19 10.28
C LEU A 102 -3.09 -1.13 9.77
N SER A 103 -3.29 -0.42 8.66
CA SER A 103 -4.44 -0.64 7.78
C SER A 103 -3.93 -1.21 6.46
N LEU A 104 -4.47 -2.35 6.05
CA LEU A 104 -3.94 -3.17 4.95
C LEU A 104 -4.93 -3.30 3.79
N ARG A 105 -4.40 -3.44 2.57
CA ARG A 105 -5.15 -3.78 1.36
C ARG A 105 -4.48 -4.95 0.63
N LEU A 106 -5.19 -6.06 0.49
CA LEU A 106 -4.74 -7.14 -0.39
C LEU A 106 -4.82 -6.68 -1.85
N CYS A 107 -3.67 -6.59 -2.53
CA CYS A 107 -3.60 -6.21 -3.94
C CYS A 107 -2.28 -6.66 -4.60
N ASN A 108 -2.16 -6.50 -5.91
CA ASN A 108 -0.92 -6.78 -6.64
C ASN A 108 0.01 -5.56 -6.54
N PRO A 109 1.25 -5.68 -6.02
CA PRO A 109 2.20 -4.56 -5.89
C PRO A 109 2.50 -3.82 -7.20
N HIS A 110 2.44 -4.50 -8.35
CA HIS A 110 2.67 -3.88 -9.65
C HIS A 110 1.56 -2.89 -10.08
N HIS A 111 0.39 -2.95 -9.46
CA HIS A 111 -0.74 -2.05 -9.72
C HIS A 111 -1.09 -1.17 -8.50
N ALA A 112 -0.61 -1.52 -7.30
CA ALA A 112 -0.86 -0.77 -6.08
C ALA A 112 -0.39 0.69 -6.15
N LEU A 113 0.76 0.93 -6.80
CA LEU A 113 1.39 2.23 -7.01
C LEU A 113 0.74 3.07 -8.13
N ASP A 114 -0.12 2.47 -8.96
CA ASP A 114 -0.80 3.14 -10.07
C ASP A 114 -2.08 3.85 -9.63
N GLN A 115 -2.59 3.49 -8.44
CA GLN A 115 -3.85 3.95 -7.85
C GLN A 115 -3.59 5.19 -6.98
N VAL A 116 -3.24 6.29 -7.63
CA VAL A 116 -2.91 7.57 -6.97
C VAL A 116 -3.52 8.77 -7.70
N TRP A 117 -3.90 9.78 -6.95
CA TRP A 117 -4.49 11.02 -7.45
C TRP A 117 -3.58 12.20 -7.08
N HIS A 118 -2.87 12.74 -8.08
CA HIS A 118 -1.94 13.86 -7.94
C HIS A 118 -2.72 15.15 -7.72
N VAL A 119 -2.47 15.85 -6.62
CA VAL A 119 -3.04 17.16 -6.35
C VAL A 119 -2.30 18.20 -7.20
N LEU A 120 -3.03 18.92 -8.04
CA LEU A 120 -2.49 19.93 -8.96
C LEU A 120 -2.61 21.32 -8.33
N GLU A 121 -3.03 22.33 -9.10
CA GLU A 121 -3.37 23.65 -8.55
C GLU A 121 -4.42 23.57 -7.44
N ILE A 122 -4.29 24.44 -6.43
CA ILE A 122 -5.23 24.60 -5.33
C ILE A 122 -5.67 26.06 -5.29
N LEU A 123 -6.98 26.29 -5.19
CA LEU A 123 -7.59 27.61 -5.14
C LEU A 123 -7.66 28.14 -3.69
N GLU A 124 -7.54 29.45 -3.52
CA GLU A 124 -7.60 30.10 -2.20
C GLU A 124 -9.02 30.00 -1.60
N GLY A 125 -9.12 29.79 -0.28
CA GLY A 125 -10.38 29.55 0.44
C GLY A 125 -11.00 28.17 0.20
N SER A 126 -10.34 27.29 -0.56
CA SER A 126 -10.91 25.99 -0.94
C SER A 126 -10.94 24.94 0.18
N PRO A 127 -11.79 23.91 0.06
CA PRO A 127 -11.72 22.70 0.88
C PRO A 127 -10.35 22.00 0.82
N ALA A 128 -9.71 21.96 -0.35
CA ALA A 128 -8.37 21.40 -0.52
C ALA A 128 -7.30 22.18 0.25
N GLN A 129 -7.31 23.52 0.17
CA GLN A 129 -6.42 24.38 0.96
C GLN A 129 -6.69 24.22 2.47
N SER A 130 -7.96 24.19 2.85
CA SER A 130 -8.40 24.03 4.26
C SER A 130 -8.01 22.68 4.86
N ALA A 131 -7.94 21.63 4.03
CA ALA A 131 -7.45 20.30 4.40
C ALA A 131 -5.91 20.21 4.53
N GLY A 132 -5.18 21.28 4.19
CA GLY A 132 -3.73 21.31 4.21
C GLY A 132 -3.08 20.49 3.09
N LEU A 133 -3.72 20.38 1.93
CA LEU A 133 -3.11 19.79 0.73
C LEU A 133 -2.08 20.76 0.11
N VAL A 134 -1.05 20.21 -0.52
CA VAL A 134 0.08 20.92 -1.13
C VAL A 134 0.01 20.77 -2.67
N PRO A 135 -0.02 21.87 -3.44
CA PRO A 135 -0.15 21.78 -4.89
C PRO A 135 1.10 21.18 -5.53
N TYR A 136 0.91 20.24 -6.45
CA TYR A 136 1.93 19.48 -7.20
C TYR A 136 2.88 18.58 -6.38
N GLY A 137 2.95 18.75 -5.05
CA GLY A 137 3.76 17.91 -4.15
C GLY A 137 2.99 16.76 -3.47
N ASP A 138 1.66 16.78 -3.46
CA ASP A 138 0.82 15.75 -2.82
C ASP A 138 0.19 14.74 -3.80
N TRP A 139 0.15 13.48 -3.37
CA TRP A 139 -0.62 12.41 -3.96
C TRP A 139 -1.58 11.83 -2.93
N ILE A 140 -2.87 11.85 -3.23
CA ILE A 140 -3.86 11.09 -2.47
C ILE A 140 -3.66 9.62 -2.85
N VAL A 141 -3.40 8.78 -1.84
CA VAL A 141 -3.05 7.35 -1.98
C VAL A 141 -4.14 6.41 -1.44
N GLY A 142 -5.18 6.97 -0.81
CA GLY A 142 -6.34 6.24 -0.31
C GLY A 142 -7.22 7.09 0.61
N TYR A 143 -8.22 6.46 1.21
CA TYR A 143 -9.10 7.07 2.21
C TYR A 143 -9.52 6.03 3.25
N ALA A 144 -9.96 6.48 4.43
CA ALA A 144 -10.24 5.60 5.56
C ALA A 144 -11.52 4.74 5.43
N GLY A 145 -12.28 4.87 4.34
CA GLY A 145 -13.59 4.21 4.17
C GLY A 145 -13.64 3.06 3.16
N GLY A 146 -12.52 2.67 2.53
CA GLY A 146 -12.52 1.59 1.55
C GLY A 146 -11.33 1.58 0.59
N VAL A 147 -11.49 0.90 -0.54
CA VAL A 147 -10.46 0.75 -1.57
C VAL A 147 -10.87 1.47 -2.84
N LEU A 148 -10.05 2.42 -3.29
CA LEU A 148 -10.12 3.02 -4.62
C LEU A 148 -9.44 2.08 -5.64
N ARG A 149 -10.08 1.88 -6.80
CA ARG A 149 -9.71 0.93 -7.87
C ARG A 149 -9.60 1.57 -9.26
N GLY A 150 -10.11 2.77 -9.44
CA GLY A 150 -9.98 3.55 -10.68
C GLY A 150 -10.32 5.01 -10.46
N GLU A 151 -9.99 5.85 -11.46
CA GLU A 151 -10.07 7.31 -11.41
C GLU A 151 -11.38 7.86 -10.81
N GLY A 152 -12.51 7.30 -11.23
CA GLY A 152 -13.87 7.68 -10.82
C GLY A 152 -14.16 7.47 -9.34
N ASP A 153 -13.65 6.39 -8.73
CA ASP A 153 -13.93 5.99 -7.36
C ASP A 153 -13.64 7.12 -6.35
N PHE A 154 -12.61 7.94 -6.60
CA PHE A 154 -12.27 9.08 -5.75
C PHE A 154 -13.35 10.17 -5.82
N TYR A 155 -13.87 10.45 -7.01
CA TYR A 155 -14.95 11.44 -7.20
C TYR A 155 -16.26 10.94 -6.59
N ASP A 156 -16.60 9.66 -6.75
CA ASP A 156 -17.77 9.04 -6.09
C ASP A 156 -17.68 9.14 -4.55
N VAL A 157 -16.50 8.89 -3.99
CA VAL A 157 -16.23 9.05 -2.56
C VAL A 157 -16.34 10.52 -2.12
N VAL A 158 -15.84 11.46 -2.92
CA VAL A 158 -15.97 12.91 -2.66
C VAL A 158 -17.43 13.36 -2.69
N GLU A 159 -18.24 12.90 -3.64
CA GLU A 159 -19.69 13.21 -3.70
C GLU A 159 -20.46 12.59 -2.53
N ALA A 160 -20.09 11.37 -2.09
CA ALA A 160 -20.68 10.75 -0.90
C ALA A 160 -20.38 11.52 0.41
N HIS A 161 -19.28 12.29 0.45
CA HIS A 161 -18.82 13.06 1.61
C HIS A 161 -19.12 14.56 1.53
N VAL A 162 -20.02 15.01 0.66
CA VAL A 162 -20.49 16.41 0.68
C VAL A 162 -20.98 16.80 2.09
N ASP A 163 -20.46 17.92 2.57
CA ASP A 163 -20.63 18.52 3.90
C ASP A 163 -20.23 17.60 5.08
N LYS A 164 -19.32 16.64 4.84
CA LYS A 164 -18.84 15.65 5.84
C LYS A 164 -17.30 15.53 5.84
N PRO A 165 -16.67 15.16 6.97
CA PRO A 165 -15.24 14.83 7.00
C PRO A 165 -14.91 13.57 6.18
N LEU A 166 -14.08 13.74 5.16
CA LEU A 166 -13.43 12.69 4.38
C LEU A 166 -11.95 12.60 4.80
N ARG A 167 -11.59 11.52 5.48
CA ARG A 167 -10.21 11.25 5.90
C ARG A 167 -9.43 10.59 4.76
N LEU A 168 -8.54 11.36 4.16
CA LEU A 168 -7.63 10.93 3.09
C LEU A 168 -6.29 10.50 3.67
N PHE A 169 -5.63 9.55 2.98
CA PHE A 169 -4.21 9.27 3.13
C PHE A 169 -3.47 9.96 1.99
N VAL A 170 -2.46 10.77 2.33
CA VAL A 170 -1.76 11.66 1.39
C VAL A 170 -0.26 11.50 1.53
N TYR A 171 0.39 11.02 0.48
CA TYR A 171 1.84 11.04 0.34
C TYR A 171 2.30 12.40 -0.19
N ASN A 172 3.46 12.89 0.28
CA ASN A 172 4.10 14.07 -0.25
C ASN A 172 5.51 13.75 -0.79
N SER A 173 5.81 14.14 -2.03
CA SER A 173 7.10 13.83 -2.68
C SER A 173 8.29 14.59 -2.13
N ASP A 174 8.07 15.82 -1.66
CA ASP A 174 9.14 16.77 -1.35
C ASP A 174 9.72 16.51 0.05
N TYR A 175 8.91 15.91 0.92
CA TYR A 175 9.27 15.48 2.27
C TYR A 175 9.39 13.95 2.43
N ASP A 176 9.00 13.16 1.41
CA ASP A 176 8.97 11.69 1.41
C ASP A 176 8.13 11.04 2.55
N VAL A 177 7.03 11.70 2.94
CA VAL A 177 6.16 11.26 4.05
C VAL A 177 4.72 11.02 3.61
N THR A 178 4.04 10.08 4.28
CA THR A 178 2.59 9.87 4.17
C THR A 178 1.90 10.38 5.45
N ARG A 179 0.83 11.17 5.30
CA ARG A 179 0.05 11.78 6.38
C ARG A 179 -1.46 11.59 6.18
N GLU A 180 -2.24 11.87 7.22
CA GLU A 180 -3.70 12.02 7.07
C GLU A 180 -4.07 13.47 6.74
N ALA A 181 -5.06 13.66 5.86
CA ALA A 181 -5.71 14.94 5.63
C ALA A 181 -7.21 14.82 5.86
N ILE A 182 -7.81 15.78 6.57
CA ILE A 182 -9.27 15.83 6.79
C ILE A 182 -9.87 16.86 5.84
N LEU A 183 -10.41 16.36 4.73
CA LEU A 183 -11.09 17.14 3.71
C LEU A 183 -12.59 17.25 4.06
N VAL A 184 -13.21 18.40 3.80
CA VAL A 184 -14.67 18.58 3.94
C VAL A 184 -15.24 19.11 2.61
N PRO A 185 -15.53 18.22 1.64
CA PRO A 185 -16.03 18.61 0.33
C PRO A 185 -17.36 19.37 0.46
N ASN A 186 -17.53 20.50 -0.22
CA ASN A 186 -18.77 21.27 -0.17
C ASN A 186 -18.94 22.15 -1.42
N ARG A 187 -20.14 22.71 -1.63
CA ARG A 187 -20.45 23.63 -2.74
C ARG A 187 -20.59 25.10 -2.29
N SER A 188 -20.30 25.40 -1.03
CA SER A 188 -20.57 26.71 -0.39
C SER A 188 -19.33 27.58 -0.19
N TRP A 189 -18.13 27.03 -0.39
CA TRP A 189 -16.84 27.73 -0.27
C TRP A 189 -16.61 28.89 -1.27
N GLY A 190 -17.41 28.98 -2.34
CA GLY A 190 -17.45 30.14 -3.23
C GLY A 190 -16.77 29.96 -4.60
N GLY A 191 -16.14 28.81 -4.87
CA GLY A 191 -15.60 28.47 -6.19
C GLY A 191 -16.31 27.29 -6.86
N GLU A 192 -15.70 26.70 -7.90
CA GLU A 192 -16.27 25.62 -8.69
C GLU A 192 -15.98 24.21 -8.11
N GLY A 193 -16.96 23.31 -8.21
CA GLY A 193 -16.83 21.94 -7.76
C GLY A 193 -16.81 21.79 -6.23
N LEU A 194 -16.35 20.61 -5.78
CA LEU A 194 -16.41 20.20 -4.37
C LEU A 194 -15.10 20.39 -3.59
N LEU A 195 -13.99 20.56 -4.30
CA LEU A 195 -12.63 20.51 -3.73
C LEU A 195 -11.87 21.83 -3.84
N GLY A 196 -12.09 22.58 -4.93
CA GLY A 196 -11.27 23.75 -5.27
C GLY A 196 -9.80 23.41 -5.58
N CYS A 197 -9.51 22.22 -6.09
CA CYS A 197 -8.21 21.85 -6.64
C CYS A 197 -8.37 21.06 -7.94
N GLY A 198 -7.33 21.10 -8.78
CA GLY A 198 -7.15 20.16 -9.88
C GLY A 198 -6.65 18.82 -9.34
N VAL A 199 -7.09 17.72 -9.97
CA VAL A 199 -6.69 16.35 -9.59
C VAL A 199 -6.36 15.57 -10.86
N GLY A 200 -5.13 15.05 -10.94
CA GLY A 200 -4.65 14.27 -12.06
C GLY A 200 -4.50 12.78 -11.72
N TYR A 201 -4.79 11.90 -12.68
CA TYR A 201 -4.70 10.45 -12.54
C TYR A 201 -3.93 9.81 -13.71
N GLY A 202 -3.43 8.59 -13.51
CA GLY A 202 -2.80 7.79 -14.58
C GLY A 202 -1.34 8.16 -14.87
N LEU A 203 -0.88 7.87 -16.10
CA LEU A 203 0.55 7.78 -16.45
C LEU A 203 1.38 9.04 -16.17
N LEU A 204 0.81 10.24 -16.34
CA LEU A 204 1.50 11.53 -16.13
C LEU A 204 1.46 12.01 -14.67
N HIS A 205 0.68 11.33 -13.83
CA HIS A 205 0.34 11.73 -12.46
C HIS A 205 0.74 10.69 -11.42
N ARG A 206 1.67 9.79 -11.77
CA ARG A 206 2.27 8.83 -10.84
C ARG A 206 3.25 9.53 -9.91
N ILE A 207 3.41 8.97 -8.70
CA ILE A 207 4.49 9.36 -7.79
C ILE A 207 5.85 9.21 -8.51
N PRO A 208 6.73 10.24 -8.47
CA PRO A 208 8.08 10.14 -9.02
C PRO A 208 8.86 8.97 -8.42
N LYS A 209 9.75 8.37 -9.21
CA LYS A 209 10.69 7.37 -8.68
C LYS A 209 11.80 8.09 -7.92
N PRO A 210 12.17 7.64 -6.71
CA PRO A 210 13.47 7.98 -6.11
C PRO A 210 14.63 7.33 -6.89
#